data_AF-A0A4V4KZ88-F1
#
_entry.id   AF-A0A4V4KZ88-F1
#
_cell.length_a   1.000
_cell.length_b   1.000
_cell.length_c   1.000
_cell.angle_alpha   90.00
_cell.angle_beta   90.00
_cell.angle_gamma   90.00
#
_symmetry.space_group_name_H-M   'P 1'
#
loop_
_entity.id
_entity.type
_entity.pdbx_description
1 polymer ?
#
loop_
_entity_poly.entity_id
_entity_poly.type
_entity_poly.pdbx_seq_one_letter_code
_entity_poly.pdbx_strand_id
1 'polypeptide(L)'
;MSFSLNAWFESEKTGQWGASPVHTNTLDVLFYRKISAEHAAERLLSDVNLRDSTQENAWGFWNLLFHAAASLPDHVDVLVQLILAIRQAEASPEGPNKLTQSLWSSWDDAHSFYYTWRTLDSSKSDLSSDNLTGADRWINFTSFSAKLVQQGDEMFMRECGIQAFFDIRDTLETTLFSHANTLLPHSITSAEECLTTDIEAAACWIIHGGSKLQSVSNESFGSGWSRGLSRKTEFWDGEPGFSTDRWHFWAQRLETLAKEEFMSERAKEPVTKAVKLIEEVARAPIWSIAKEPCAISDCK
;
A
#
# COMPACT_ATOMS: atom_id res chain seq x y z
N MET A 1 -17.93 12.38 -14.43
CA MET A 1 -19.14 11.88 -13.74
C MET A 1 -18.66 11.10 -12.53
N SER A 2 -19.06 11.45 -11.31
CA SER A 2 -18.67 10.71 -10.11
C SER A 2 -19.31 9.32 -10.18
N PHE A 3 -18.50 8.26 -10.11
CA PHE A 3 -19.02 6.92 -9.96
C PHE A 3 -19.86 6.86 -8.67
N SER A 4 -21.11 6.41 -8.78
CA SER A 4 -21.98 6.34 -7.62
C SER A 4 -21.51 5.19 -6.73
N LEU A 5 -21.24 5.47 -5.47
CA LEU A 5 -20.90 4.47 -4.46
C LEU A 5 -21.90 3.30 -4.44
N ASN A 6 -23.19 3.57 -4.72
CA ASN A 6 -24.22 2.54 -4.84
C ASN A 6 -23.96 1.59 -6.02
N ALA A 7 -23.51 2.11 -7.16
CA ALA A 7 -23.21 1.28 -8.33
C ALA A 7 -22.02 0.36 -8.07
N TRP A 8 -21.02 0.84 -7.31
CA TRP A 8 -19.92 -0.01 -6.82
C TRP A 8 -20.45 -1.15 -5.95
N PHE A 9 -21.25 -0.84 -4.93
CA PHE A 9 -21.77 -1.89 -4.05
C PHE A 9 -22.65 -2.91 -4.78
N GLU A 10 -23.45 -2.49 -5.77
CA GLU A 10 -24.22 -3.43 -6.58
C GLU A 10 -23.34 -4.32 -7.46
N SER A 11 -22.25 -3.80 -8.04
CA SER A 11 -21.28 -4.66 -8.76
C SER A 11 -20.66 -5.69 -7.83
N GLU A 12 -20.23 -5.27 -6.63
CA GLU A 12 -19.55 -6.14 -5.68
C GLU A 12 -20.46 -7.24 -5.10
N LYS A 13 -21.76 -6.97 -4.92
CA LYS A 13 -22.74 -7.97 -4.45
C LYS A 13 -22.91 -9.12 -5.44
N THR A 14 -22.74 -8.85 -6.73
CA THR A 14 -22.83 -9.85 -7.81
C THR A 14 -21.46 -10.34 -8.27
N GLY A 15 -20.39 -9.77 -7.70
CA GLY A 15 -19.04 -9.86 -8.19
C GLY A 15 -18.26 -11.08 -7.74
N GLN A 16 -17.04 -11.16 -8.26
CA GLN A 16 -16.13 -12.31 -8.14
C GLN A 16 -15.60 -12.55 -6.72
N TRP A 17 -15.68 -11.57 -5.83
CA TRP A 17 -15.04 -11.65 -4.50
C TRP A 17 -15.88 -12.38 -3.44
N GLY A 18 -17.13 -12.76 -3.77
CA GLY A 18 -17.97 -13.54 -2.86
C GLY A 18 -18.29 -12.82 -1.54
N ALA A 19 -18.28 -11.49 -1.53
CA ALA A 19 -18.50 -10.71 -0.34
C ALA A 19 -19.92 -10.93 0.22
N SER A 20 -20.00 -11.32 1.50
CA SER A 20 -21.28 -11.44 2.21
C SER A 20 -22.06 -10.12 2.16
N PRO A 21 -23.41 -10.15 2.07
CA PRO A 21 -24.25 -8.97 2.22
C PRO A 21 -23.97 -8.19 3.52
N VAL A 22 -23.52 -8.88 4.58
CA VAL A 22 -23.13 -8.22 5.84
C VAL A 22 -21.91 -7.31 5.64
N HIS A 23 -20.92 -7.76 4.88
CA HIS A 23 -19.69 -6.99 4.62
C HIS A 23 -20.00 -5.75 3.79
N THR A 24 -20.70 -5.94 2.66
CA THR A 24 -21.05 -4.82 1.76
C THR A 24 -21.97 -3.81 2.44
N ASN A 25 -22.98 -4.25 3.20
CA ASN A 25 -23.83 -3.34 3.97
C ASN A 25 -23.07 -2.58 5.07
N THR A 26 -22.10 -3.22 5.73
CA THR A 26 -21.30 -2.54 6.76
C THR A 26 -20.42 -1.46 6.14
N LEU A 27 -19.77 -1.75 5.02
CA LEU A 27 -18.99 -0.77 4.27
C LEU A 27 -19.84 0.37 3.73
N ASP A 28 -21.05 0.07 3.24
CA ASP A 28 -21.98 1.10 2.75
C ASP A 28 -22.30 2.12 3.83
N VAL A 29 -22.73 1.63 5.00
CA VAL A 29 -23.06 2.47 6.15
C VAL A 29 -21.83 3.24 6.67
N LEU A 30 -20.64 2.62 6.63
CA LEU A 30 -19.37 3.26 6.99
C LEU A 30 -18.98 4.38 6.00
N PHE A 31 -19.06 4.14 4.69
CA PHE A 31 -18.68 5.10 3.66
C PHE A 31 -19.61 6.32 3.61
N TYR A 32 -20.90 6.13 3.93
CA TYR A 32 -21.83 7.22 4.18
C TYR A 32 -21.68 7.88 5.56
N ARG A 33 -20.65 7.52 6.33
CA ARG A 33 -20.31 8.04 7.68
C ARG A 33 -21.46 7.93 8.69
N LYS A 34 -22.29 6.91 8.54
CA LYS A 34 -23.42 6.64 9.46
C LYS A 34 -22.97 5.85 10.70
N ILE A 35 -21.80 5.21 10.65
CA ILE A 35 -21.13 4.56 11.77
C ILE A 35 -19.64 4.91 11.75
N SER A 36 -18.96 4.77 12.89
CA SER A 36 -17.50 4.94 12.97
C SER A 36 -16.76 3.67 12.52
N ALA A 37 -15.45 3.78 12.30
CA ALA A 37 -14.59 2.65 11.97
C ALA A 37 -14.60 1.57 13.06
N GLU A 38 -14.66 1.97 14.32
CA GLU A 38 -14.72 1.07 15.49
C GLU A 38 -16.03 0.29 15.51
N HIS A 39 -17.17 0.96 15.36
CA HIS A 39 -18.48 0.30 15.29
C HIS A 39 -18.60 -0.61 14.06
N ALA A 40 -17.98 -0.23 12.93
CA ALA A 40 -17.93 -1.09 11.75
C ALA A 40 -17.06 -2.34 12.01
N ALA A 41 -15.89 -2.18 12.66
CA ALA A 41 -15.03 -3.28 13.05
C ALA A 41 -15.75 -4.24 14.02
N GLU A 42 -16.44 -3.72 15.03
CA GLU A 42 -17.25 -4.51 15.97
C GLU A 42 -18.33 -5.33 15.25
N ARG A 43 -19.04 -4.73 14.29
CA ARG A 43 -20.05 -5.44 13.48
C ARG A 43 -19.44 -6.57 12.66
N LEU A 44 -18.30 -6.32 12.02
CA LEU A 44 -17.60 -7.32 11.20
C LEU A 44 -17.06 -8.46 12.06
N LEU A 45 -16.46 -8.14 13.21
CA LEU A 45 -15.92 -9.15 14.14
C LEU A 45 -17.01 -9.94 14.88
N SER A 46 -18.22 -9.39 14.98
CA SER A 46 -19.39 -10.09 15.50
C SER A 46 -20.04 -11.03 14.47
N ASP A 47 -19.70 -10.91 13.18
CA ASP A 47 -20.17 -11.84 12.14
C ASP A 47 -19.50 -13.21 12.34
N VAL A 48 -20.33 -14.23 12.59
CA VAL A 48 -19.91 -15.62 12.75
C VAL A 48 -19.07 -16.09 11.55
N ASN A 49 -19.37 -15.61 10.34
CA ASN A 49 -18.63 -15.99 9.13
C ASN A 49 -17.19 -15.47 9.10
N LEU A 50 -16.90 -14.37 9.80
CA LEU A 50 -15.56 -13.78 9.94
C LEU A 50 -14.86 -14.22 11.22
N ARG A 51 -15.63 -14.44 12.30
CA ARG A 51 -15.13 -14.89 13.60
C ARG A 51 -14.66 -16.34 13.58
N ASP A 52 -15.45 -17.22 12.97
CA ASP A 52 -15.18 -18.66 12.84
C ASP A 52 -14.69 -19.02 11.44
N SER A 53 -14.26 -18.00 10.67
CA SER A 53 -14.05 -18.08 9.23
C SER A 53 -13.12 -19.22 8.81
N THR A 54 -13.53 -19.96 7.79
CA THR A 54 -12.59 -20.62 6.89
C THR A 54 -11.70 -19.56 6.23
N GLN A 55 -10.52 -19.96 5.77
CA GLN A 55 -9.58 -19.06 5.07
C GLN A 55 -10.24 -18.31 3.90
N GLU A 56 -11.26 -18.90 3.26
CA GLU A 56 -11.99 -18.33 2.12
C GLU A 56 -12.82 -17.09 2.48
N ASN A 57 -13.56 -17.09 3.59
CA ASN A 57 -14.40 -15.95 3.97
C ASN A 57 -13.56 -14.71 4.34
N ALA A 58 -12.46 -14.94 5.06
CA ALA A 58 -11.53 -13.87 5.41
C ALA A 58 -10.82 -13.32 4.17
N TRP A 59 -10.40 -14.22 3.26
CA TRP A 59 -9.81 -13.83 1.97
C TRP A 59 -10.79 -12.99 1.12
N GLY A 60 -12.06 -13.40 1.01
CA GLY A 60 -13.07 -12.64 0.28
C GLY A 60 -13.34 -11.25 0.87
N PHE A 61 -13.37 -11.14 2.20
CA PHE A 61 -13.48 -9.86 2.90
C PHE A 61 -12.29 -8.94 2.66
N TRP A 62 -11.05 -9.46 2.78
CA TRP A 62 -9.86 -8.64 2.55
C TRP A 62 -9.77 -8.17 1.11
N ASN A 63 -10.07 -9.03 0.14
CA ASN A 63 -10.11 -8.63 -1.28
C ASN A 63 -11.17 -7.57 -1.55
N LEU A 64 -12.33 -7.62 -0.90
CA LEU A 64 -13.33 -6.56 -0.97
C LEU A 64 -12.75 -5.20 -0.50
N LEU A 65 -12.02 -5.18 0.63
CA LEU A 65 -11.40 -3.94 1.12
C LEU A 65 -10.30 -3.42 0.19
N PHE A 66 -9.46 -4.31 -0.33
CA PHE A 66 -8.40 -3.92 -1.26
C PHE A 66 -8.97 -3.44 -2.59
N HIS A 67 -10.05 -4.07 -3.06
CA HIS A 67 -10.76 -3.62 -4.26
C HIS A 67 -11.45 -2.28 -4.04
N ALA A 68 -12.02 -2.05 -2.85
CA ALA A 68 -12.54 -0.74 -2.47
C ALA A 68 -11.43 0.31 -2.48
N ALA A 69 -10.27 0.02 -1.89
CA ALA A 69 -9.13 0.93 -1.87
C ALA A 69 -8.63 1.30 -3.27
N ALA A 70 -8.60 0.32 -4.19
CA ALA A 70 -8.21 0.54 -5.57
C ALA A 70 -9.25 1.33 -6.38
N SER A 71 -10.54 1.16 -6.08
CA SER A 71 -11.66 1.72 -6.87
C SER A 71 -12.23 3.03 -6.33
N LEU A 72 -12.04 3.31 -5.04
CA LEU A 72 -12.70 4.40 -4.32
C LEU A 72 -11.65 5.28 -3.61
N PRO A 73 -10.86 6.07 -4.36
CA PRO A 73 -9.76 6.86 -3.80
C PRO A 73 -10.20 7.84 -2.71
N ASP A 74 -11.42 8.38 -2.83
CA ASP A 74 -12.01 9.31 -1.84
C ASP A 74 -12.33 8.64 -0.48
N HIS A 75 -12.32 7.31 -0.43
CA HIS A 75 -12.66 6.53 0.77
C HIS A 75 -11.45 5.82 1.40
N VAL A 76 -10.24 6.02 0.85
CA VAL A 76 -9.01 5.37 1.34
C VAL A 76 -8.75 5.63 2.82
N ASP A 77 -8.94 6.85 3.31
CA ASP A 77 -8.71 7.17 4.73
C ASP A 77 -9.69 6.45 5.66
N VAL A 78 -10.95 6.28 5.22
CA VAL A 78 -11.97 5.54 5.98
C VAL A 78 -11.61 4.04 6.03
N LEU A 79 -11.09 3.49 4.93
CA LEU A 79 -10.62 2.10 4.88
C LEU A 79 -9.41 1.87 5.77
N VAL A 80 -8.43 2.79 5.77
CA VAL A 80 -7.27 2.74 6.68
C VAL A 80 -7.74 2.70 8.13
N GLN A 81 -8.64 3.60 8.52
CA GLN A 81 -9.20 3.63 9.88
C GLN A 81 -9.94 2.33 10.24
N LEU A 82 -10.72 1.77 9.32
CA LEU A 82 -11.41 0.49 9.55
C LEU A 82 -10.42 -0.64 9.83
N ILE A 83 -9.35 -0.75 9.05
CA ILE A 83 -8.36 -1.81 9.22
C ILE A 83 -7.62 -1.66 10.54
N LEU A 84 -7.26 -0.43 10.91
CA LEU A 84 -6.65 -0.16 12.21
C LEU A 84 -7.61 -0.52 13.35
N ALA A 85 -8.89 -0.18 13.23
CA ALA A 85 -9.92 -0.55 14.21
C ALA A 85 -10.11 -2.07 14.33
N ILE A 86 -10.12 -2.82 13.22
CA ILE A 86 -10.21 -4.29 13.22
C ILE A 86 -9.03 -4.92 13.97
N ARG A 87 -7.82 -4.35 13.84
CA ARG A 87 -6.65 -4.83 14.57
C ARG A 87 -6.67 -4.49 16.05
N GLN A 88 -7.19 -3.31 16.40
CA GLN A 88 -7.27 -2.85 17.78
C GLN A 88 -8.39 -3.53 18.56
N ALA A 89 -9.43 -4.00 17.87
CA ALA A 89 -10.55 -4.72 18.46
C ALA A 89 -10.08 -6.07 19.03
N GLU A 90 -10.01 -6.10 20.36
CA GLU A 90 -9.61 -7.17 21.28
C GLU A 90 -8.63 -8.21 20.69
N ALA A 91 -7.34 -7.97 20.94
CA ALA A 91 -6.40 -9.08 21.09
C ALA A 91 -6.88 -9.94 22.27
N SER A 92 -7.33 -11.15 21.99
CA SER A 92 -7.47 -12.20 23.00
C SER A 92 -6.14 -12.30 23.78
N PRO A 93 -6.12 -12.78 25.03
CA PRO A 93 -4.89 -13.20 25.70
C PRO A 93 -3.99 -14.14 24.85
N GLU A 94 -4.58 -14.75 23.82
CA GLU A 94 -3.96 -15.70 22.87
C GLU A 94 -3.32 -15.04 21.63
N GLY A 95 -3.42 -13.71 21.44
CA GLY A 95 -2.82 -12.97 20.33
C GLY A 95 -3.82 -12.21 19.44
N PRO A 96 -3.38 -11.69 18.28
CA PRO A 96 -4.24 -10.94 17.36
C PRO A 96 -5.40 -11.81 16.86
N ASN A 97 -6.56 -11.19 16.62
CA ASN A 97 -7.74 -11.91 16.13
C ASN A 97 -7.45 -12.65 14.80
N LYS A 98 -8.13 -13.77 14.55
CA LYS A 98 -7.89 -14.63 13.36
C LYS A 98 -8.03 -13.86 12.04
N LEU A 99 -8.97 -12.93 11.98
CA LEU A 99 -9.17 -12.06 10.83
C LEU A 99 -7.89 -11.25 10.54
N THR A 100 -7.31 -10.64 11.56
CA THR A 100 -6.02 -9.92 11.47
C THR A 100 -4.87 -10.83 11.04
N GLN A 101 -4.84 -12.09 11.46
CA GLN A 101 -3.79 -13.04 11.04
C GLN A 101 -3.85 -13.34 9.53
N SER A 102 -5.06 -13.42 8.96
CA SER A 102 -5.27 -13.66 7.52
C SER A 102 -5.05 -12.43 6.62
N LEU A 103 -4.89 -11.24 7.21
CA LEU A 103 -4.68 -9.99 6.47
C LEU A 103 -3.44 -10.09 5.59
N TRP A 104 -2.34 -10.63 6.12
CA TRP A 104 -1.05 -10.58 5.44
C TRP A 104 -0.95 -11.50 4.24
N SER A 105 -1.44 -12.73 4.35
CA SER A 105 -1.53 -13.62 3.19
C SER A 105 -2.41 -13.01 2.10
N SER A 106 -3.54 -12.39 2.50
CA SER A 106 -4.45 -11.75 1.56
C SER A 106 -3.82 -10.49 0.93
N TRP A 107 -3.01 -9.76 1.69
CA TRP A 107 -2.36 -8.54 1.23
C TRP A 107 -1.23 -8.83 0.22
N ASP A 108 -0.40 -9.86 0.47
CA ASP A 108 0.66 -10.26 -0.46
C ASP A 108 0.08 -10.75 -1.79
N ASP A 109 -0.96 -11.58 -1.73
CA ASP A 109 -1.73 -12.03 -2.90
C ASP A 109 -2.35 -10.83 -3.64
N ALA A 110 -2.97 -9.92 -2.90
CA ALA A 110 -3.58 -8.72 -3.47
C ALA A 110 -2.55 -7.79 -4.10
N HIS A 111 -1.43 -7.52 -3.44
CA HIS A 111 -0.35 -6.71 -3.99
C HIS A 111 0.17 -7.31 -5.30
N SER A 112 0.49 -8.61 -5.31
CA SER A 112 0.90 -9.30 -6.52
C SER A 112 -0.14 -9.22 -7.64
N PHE A 113 -1.43 -9.36 -7.30
CA PHE A 113 -2.53 -9.24 -8.24
C PHE A 113 -2.65 -7.81 -8.81
N TYR A 114 -2.75 -6.78 -7.95
CA TYR A 114 -2.86 -5.38 -8.36
C TYR A 114 -1.60 -4.87 -9.05
N TYR A 115 -0.43 -5.41 -8.73
CA TYR A 115 0.80 -5.11 -9.43
C TYR A 115 0.66 -5.43 -10.92
N THR A 116 -0.01 -6.53 -11.30
CA THR A 116 -0.26 -6.84 -12.73
C THR A 116 -1.15 -5.81 -13.43
N TRP A 117 -1.99 -5.07 -12.70
CA TRP A 117 -2.95 -4.14 -13.29
C TRP A 117 -2.31 -2.92 -13.96
N ARG A 118 -1.08 -2.56 -13.58
CA ARG A 118 -0.29 -1.53 -14.28
C ARG A 118 -0.01 -1.87 -15.75
N THR A 119 -0.15 -3.14 -16.14
CA THR A 119 0.08 -3.65 -17.51
C THR A 119 -1.20 -3.88 -18.31
N LEU A 120 -2.37 -3.63 -17.70
CA LEU A 120 -3.68 -3.86 -18.32
C LEU A 120 -4.17 -2.61 -19.07
N ASP A 121 -4.88 -2.87 -20.17
CA ASP A 121 -5.41 -1.85 -21.08
C ASP A 121 -6.44 -0.94 -20.39
N SER A 122 -6.18 0.37 -20.44
CA SER A 122 -7.09 1.42 -19.97
C SER A 122 -8.42 1.47 -20.72
N SER A 123 -8.45 0.98 -21.97
CA SER A 123 -9.58 1.09 -22.89
C SER A 123 -10.51 -0.12 -22.93
N LYS A 124 -10.15 -1.24 -22.28
CA LYS A 124 -10.87 -2.53 -22.34
C LYS A 124 -11.32 -3.08 -21.00
N SER A 125 -11.31 -2.29 -19.94
CA SER A 125 -11.98 -2.68 -18.70
C SER A 125 -13.50 -2.58 -18.90
N ASP A 126 -14.08 -3.54 -19.62
CA ASP A 126 -15.52 -3.86 -19.57
C ASP A 126 -15.95 -4.28 -18.15
N LEU A 127 -15.00 -4.35 -17.20
CA LEU A 127 -15.15 -4.85 -15.84
C LEU A 127 -15.50 -3.75 -14.82
N SER A 128 -15.41 -2.45 -15.16
CA SER A 128 -15.75 -1.41 -14.18
C SER A 128 -16.43 -0.17 -14.74
N SER A 129 -17.58 0.16 -14.17
CA SER A 129 -18.38 1.35 -14.47
C SER A 129 -17.79 2.68 -13.93
N ASP A 130 -16.60 2.64 -13.33
CA ASP A 130 -15.96 3.77 -12.63
C ASP A 130 -14.94 4.55 -13.47
N ASN A 131 -14.73 4.19 -14.75
CA ASN A 131 -13.74 4.76 -15.67
C ASN A 131 -12.28 4.70 -15.19
N LEU A 132 -11.97 3.93 -14.13
CA LEU A 132 -10.61 3.78 -13.63
C LEU A 132 -9.85 2.75 -14.45
N THR A 133 -8.65 3.13 -14.89
CA THR A 133 -7.71 2.25 -15.57
C THR A 133 -7.03 1.29 -14.58
N GLY A 134 -6.40 0.23 -15.08
CA GLY A 134 -5.58 -0.65 -14.24
C GLY A 134 -4.45 0.10 -13.51
N ALA A 135 -3.84 1.08 -14.20
CA ALA A 135 -2.84 1.98 -13.62
C ALA A 135 -3.41 2.81 -12.45
N ASP A 136 -4.61 3.41 -12.62
CA ASP A 136 -5.28 4.16 -11.54
C ASP A 136 -5.46 3.32 -10.28
N ARG A 137 -5.93 2.09 -10.49
CA ARG A 137 -6.25 1.15 -9.41
C ARG A 137 -5.00 0.71 -8.67
N TRP A 138 -3.92 0.46 -9.40
CA TRP A 138 -2.61 0.19 -8.82
C TRP A 138 -2.12 1.37 -7.96
N ILE A 139 -2.11 2.59 -8.51
CA ILE A 139 -1.70 3.81 -7.79
C ILE A 139 -2.54 4.04 -6.53
N ASN A 140 -3.87 3.85 -6.61
CA ASN A 140 -4.78 3.98 -5.47
C ASN A 140 -4.50 2.94 -4.38
N PHE A 141 -4.28 1.68 -4.77
CA PHE A 141 -3.92 0.60 -3.85
C PHE A 141 -2.56 0.87 -3.18
N THR A 142 -1.58 1.38 -3.92
CA THR A 142 -0.28 1.80 -3.40
C THR A 142 -0.42 2.94 -2.39
N SER A 143 -1.22 3.98 -2.70
CA SER A 143 -1.49 5.09 -1.77
C SER A 143 -2.15 4.61 -0.47
N PHE A 144 -3.13 3.72 -0.57
CA PHE A 144 -3.76 3.06 0.57
C PHE A 144 -2.74 2.28 1.42
N SER A 145 -1.90 1.46 0.79
CA SER A 145 -0.88 0.65 1.48
C SER A 145 0.17 1.54 2.15
N ALA A 146 0.57 2.65 1.52
CA ALA A 146 1.47 3.64 2.07
C ALA A 146 0.91 4.33 3.32
N LYS A 147 -0.39 4.65 3.31
CA LYS A 147 -1.08 5.20 4.48
C LYS A 147 -1.19 4.18 5.62
N LEU A 148 -1.38 2.89 5.31
CA LEU A 148 -1.31 1.82 6.31
C LEU A 148 0.08 1.72 6.94
N VAL A 149 1.16 1.82 6.17
CA VAL A 149 2.53 1.86 6.71
C VAL A 149 2.71 3.05 7.65
N GLN A 150 2.21 4.22 7.26
CA GLN A 150 2.36 5.45 8.05
C GLN A 150 1.61 5.42 9.39
N GLN A 151 0.38 4.89 9.39
CA GLN A 151 -0.50 4.91 10.57
C GLN A 151 -0.49 3.60 11.37
N GLY A 152 0.04 2.53 10.76
CA GLY A 152 0.07 1.20 11.34
C GLY A 152 1.15 0.99 12.39
N ASP A 153 1.10 -0.19 13.00
CA ASP A 153 2.10 -0.69 13.93
C ASP A 153 3.36 -1.21 13.21
N GLU A 154 4.33 -1.73 13.97
CA GLU A 154 5.55 -2.33 13.41
C GLU A 154 5.27 -3.49 12.46
N MET A 155 4.11 -4.17 12.59
CA MET A 155 3.76 -5.28 11.72
C MET A 155 3.36 -4.79 10.34
N PHE A 156 2.53 -3.74 10.24
CA PHE A 156 2.27 -3.08 8.94
C PHE A 156 3.54 -2.59 8.30
N MET A 157 4.40 -1.96 9.09
CA MET A 157 5.69 -1.52 8.59
C MET A 157 6.46 -2.72 8.03
N ARG A 158 6.60 -3.81 8.79
CA ARG A 158 7.39 -4.98 8.35
C ARG A 158 6.83 -5.63 7.09
N GLU A 159 5.52 -5.89 7.04
CA GLU A 159 4.89 -6.66 5.95
C GLU A 159 4.62 -5.79 4.71
N CYS A 160 4.11 -4.56 4.87
CA CYS A 160 3.84 -3.67 3.72
C CYS A 160 5.05 -2.81 3.34
N GLY A 161 5.85 -2.38 4.32
CA GLY A 161 7.00 -1.50 4.07
C GLY A 161 8.16 -2.21 3.35
N ILE A 162 8.31 -3.53 3.49
CA ILE A 162 9.28 -4.28 2.69
C ILE A 162 8.91 -4.25 1.20
N GLN A 163 7.61 -4.24 0.90
CA GLN A 163 7.15 -4.16 -0.46
C GLN A 163 7.25 -2.73 -1.01
N ALA A 164 7.02 -1.71 -0.17
CA ALA A 164 7.35 -0.33 -0.52
C ALA A 164 8.82 -0.19 -0.95
N PHE A 165 9.74 -0.86 -0.24
CA PHE A 165 11.14 -0.90 -0.65
C PHE A 165 11.30 -1.52 -2.05
N PHE A 166 10.70 -2.67 -2.31
CA PHE A 166 10.80 -3.34 -3.60
C PHE A 166 10.20 -2.49 -4.73
N ASP A 167 9.02 -1.93 -4.53
CA ASP A 167 8.34 -1.09 -5.52
C ASP A 167 9.19 0.15 -5.87
N ILE A 168 9.69 0.87 -4.86
CA ILE A 168 10.54 2.05 -5.09
C ILE A 168 11.87 1.65 -5.75
N ARG A 169 12.51 0.58 -5.26
CA ARG A 169 13.81 0.10 -5.75
C ARG A 169 13.71 -0.33 -7.22
N ASP A 170 12.76 -1.20 -7.53
CA ASP A 170 12.64 -1.78 -8.86
C ASP A 170 12.25 -0.72 -9.90
N THR A 171 11.58 0.36 -9.46
CA THR A 171 11.25 1.52 -10.29
C THR A 171 12.43 2.45 -10.52
N LEU A 172 13.15 2.84 -9.45
CA LEU A 172 14.14 3.94 -9.52
C LEU A 172 15.57 3.47 -9.80
N GLU A 173 15.86 2.19 -9.55
CA GLU A 173 17.21 1.63 -9.61
C GLU A 173 17.45 0.65 -10.77
N THR A 174 16.53 0.62 -11.74
CA THR A 174 16.63 -0.24 -12.92
C THR A 174 16.58 0.58 -14.21
N THR A 175 17.20 0.05 -15.26
CA THR A 175 17.08 0.59 -16.62
C THR A 175 15.69 0.34 -17.20
N LEU A 176 15.28 1.16 -18.18
CA LEU A 176 14.05 0.90 -18.95
C LEU A 176 14.08 -0.48 -19.64
N PHE A 177 15.26 -0.94 -20.07
CA PHE A 177 15.43 -2.28 -20.63
C PHE A 177 15.11 -3.38 -19.61
N SER A 178 15.66 -3.28 -18.39
CA SER A 178 15.37 -4.24 -17.32
C SER A 178 13.92 -4.17 -16.88
N HIS A 179 13.34 -2.97 -16.84
CA HIS A 179 11.91 -2.77 -16.57
C HIS A 179 11.03 -3.43 -17.64
N ALA A 180 11.36 -3.29 -18.92
CA ALA A 180 10.65 -3.92 -20.03
C ALA A 180 10.61 -5.46 -19.90
N ASN A 181 11.66 -6.07 -19.34
CA ASN A 181 11.71 -7.51 -19.09
C ASN A 181 10.77 -7.99 -17.96
N THR A 182 10.20 -7.07 -17.18
CA THR A 182 9.20 -7.38 -16.13
C THR A 182 7.76 -7.39 -16.66
N LEU A 183 7.56 -6.94 -17.90
CA LEU A 183 6.24 -6.93 -18.52
C LEU A 183 5.76 -8.34 -18.81
N LEU A 184 4.46 -8.56 -18.65
CA LEU A 184 3.83 -9.80 -19.04
C LEU A 184 3.93 -9.99 -20.57
N PRO A 185 4.05 -11.21 -21.08
CA PRO A 185 4.12 -11.47 -22.54
C PRO A 185 2.93 -10.92 -23.34
N HIS A 186 1.81 -10.65 -22.67
CA HIS A 186 0.57 -10.12 -23.23
C HIS A 186 0.25 -8.72 -22.69
N SER A 187 1.24 -8.00 -22.16
CA SER A 187 1.07 -6.61 -21.76
C SER A 187 0.68 -5.77 -22.97
N ILE A 188 -0.32 -4.93 -22.79
CA ILE A 188 -0.85 -4.04 -23.84
C ILE A 188 -0.21 -2.64 -23.73
N THR A 189 0.38 -2.35 -22.57
CA THR A 189 1.06 -1.11 -22.22
C THR A 189 2.52 -1.14 -22.64
N SER A 190 3.09 -0.01 -23.08
CA SER A 190 4.52 0.08 -23.36
C SER A 190 5.36 0.02 -22.08
N ALA A 191 6.65 -0.29 -22.19
CA ALA A 191 7.55 -0.24 -21.03
C ALA A 191 7.63 1.16 -20.41
N GLU A 192 7.49 2.21 -21.23
CA GLU A 192 7.55 3.60 -20.79
C GLU A 192 6.27 4.03 -20.04
N GLU A 193 5.11 3.59 -20.53
CA GLU A 193 3.82 3.82 -19.87
C GLU A 193 3.73 3.05 -18.54
N CYS A 194 4.20 1.81 -18.51
CA CYS A 194 4.30 1.01 -17.29
C CYS A 194 5.25 1.67 -16.29
N LEU A 195 6.45 2.08 -16.74
CA LEU A 195 7.41 2.76 -15.88
C LEU A 195 6.87 4.09 -15.33
N THR A 196 6.14 4.86 -16.14
CA THR A 196 5.48 6.09 -15.69
C THR A 196 4.49 5.81 -14.55
N THR A 197 3.72 4.73 -14.68
CA THR A 197 2.78 4.30 -13.64
C THR A 197 3.52 3.90 -12.35
N ASP A 198 4.60 3.13 -12.48
CA ASP A 198 5.39 2.69 -11.33
C ASP A 198 6.14 3.86 -10.65
N ILE A 199 6.56 4.88 -11.41
CA ILE A 199 7.09 6.14 -10.85
C ILE A 199 6.02 6.86 -10.01
N GLU A 200 4.77 6.93 -10.49
CA GLU A 200 3.67 7.54 -9.74
C GLU A 200 3.35 6.74 -8.46
N ALA A 201 3.30 5.41 -8.55
CA ALA A 201 3.12 4.53 -7.39
C ALA A 201 4.27 4.67 -6.37
N ALA A 202 5.52 4.70 -6.82
CA ALA A 202 6.69 4.95 -5.97
C ALA A 202 6.60 6.32 -5.28
N ALA A 203 6.15 7.36 -6.00
CA ALA A 203 5.89 8.67 -5.41
C ALA A 203 4.81 8.60 -4.32
N CYS A 204 3.73 7.82 -4.51
CA CYS A 204 2.71 7.61 -3.47
C CYS A 204 3.27 6.97 -2.20
N TRP A 205 4.14 5.95 -2.32
CA TRP A 205 4.84 5.38 -1.15
C TRP A 205 5.61 6.43 -0.37
N ILE A 206 6.36 7.28 -1.07
CA ILE A 206 7.17 8.34 -0.48
C ILE A 206 6.28 9.42 0.17
N ILE A 207 5.25 9.87 -0.54
CA ILE A 207 4.36 10.94 -0.06
C ILE A 207 3.61 10.53 1.21
N HIS A 208 3.09 9.30 1.24
CA HIS A 208 2.18 8.88 2.29
C HIS A 208 2.85 8.10 3.41
N GLY A 209 3.92 7.34 3.12
CA GLY A 209 4.63 6.49 4.09
C GLY A 209 6.12 6.81 4.26
N GLY A 210 6.69 7.72 3.47
CA GLY A 210 8.14 7.97 3.43
C GLY A 210 8.73 8.35 4.77
N SER A 211 8.02 9.15 5.58
CA SER A 211 8.51 9.55 6.92
C SER A 211 8.72 8.35 7.85
N LYS A 212 7.77 7.40 7.84
CA LYS A 212 7.86 6.18 8.65
C LYS A 212 8.94 5.25 8.12
N LEU A 213 9.01 5.07 6.80
CA LEU A 213 10.01 4.24 6.12
C LEU A 213 11.44 4.77 6.30
N GLN A 214 11.64 6.08 6.40
CA GLN A 214 12.96 6.67 6.68
C GLN A 214 13.40 6.46 8.13
N SER A 215 12.44 6.39 9.06
CA SER A 215 12.72 6.28 10.50
C SER A 215 12.98 4.86 10.99
N VAL A 216 12.65 3.85 10.18
CA VAL A 216 12.69 2.45 10.64
C VAL A 216 14.09 1.87 10.52
N SER A 217 14.48 1.06 11.50
CA SER A 217 15.71 0.28 11.40
C SER A 217 15.55 -0.79 10.33
N ASN A 218 16.58 -0.92 9.50
CA ASN A 218 16.75 -2.01 8.55
C ASN A 218 16.59 -3.41 9.17
N GLU A 219 16.93 -3.58 10.45
CA GLU A 219 16.78 -4.84 11.19
C GLU A 219 15.32 -5.22 11.44
N SER A 220 14.40 -4.25 11.47
CA SER A 220 12.97 -4.46 11.70
C SER A 220 12.30 -5.31 10.62
N PHE A 221 12.96 -5.49 9.46
CA PHE A 221 12.45 -6.29 8.34
C PHE A 221 12.79 -7.79 8.44
N GLY A 222 13.56 -8.22 9.44
CA GLY A 222 13.85 -9.64 9.69
C GLY A 222 14.32 -10.39 8.43
N SER A 223 13.59 -11.43 8.02
CA SER A 223 13.93 -12.22 6.80
C SER A 223 13.82 -11.42 5.50
N GLY A 224 13.04 -10.33 5.47
CA GLY A 224 12.97 -9.39 4.34
C GLY A 224 14.31 -8.72 4.04
N TRP A 225 15.15 -8.54 5.07
CA TRP A 225 16.51 -8.03 4.95
C TRP A 225 17.34 -8.81 3.94
N SER A 226 17.36 -10.13 4.08
CA SER A 226 18.16 -11.03 3.25
C SER A 226 17.59 -11.23 1.84
N ARG A 227 16.28 -11.04 1.65
CA ARG A 227 15.61 -11.23 0.35
C ARG A 227 15.87 -10.09 -0.62
N GLY A 228 16.07 -8.86 -0.13
CA GLY A 228 16.10 -7.69 -0.99
C GLY A 228 16.95 -6.53 -0.53
N LEU A 229 16.85 -6.16 0.75
CA LEU A 229 17.45 -4.93 1.26
C LEU A 229 18.98 -4.95 1.16
N SER A 230 19.61 -6.13 1.29
CA SER A 230 21.07 -6.32 1.20
C SER A 230 21.65 -6.33 -0.23
N ARG A 231 20.80 -6.30 -1.28
CA ARG A 231 21.24 -6.49 -2.67
C ARG A 231 21.57 -5.17 -3.35
N LYS A 232 22.71 -5.16 -4.05
CA LYS A 232 23.06 -4.12 -5.04
C LYS A 232 22.13 -4.22 -6.25
N THR A 233 21.91 -3.09 -6.90
CA THR A 233 21.09 -2.98 -8.12
C THR A 233 21.93 -2.41 -9.27
N GLU A 234 21.30 -2.15 -10.42
CA GLU A 234 21.99 -1.59 -11.59
C GLU A 234 22.50 -0.17 -11.32
N PHE A 235 21.76 0.61 -10.53
CA PHE A 235 22.10 2.01 -10.24
C PHE A 235 22.47 2.30 -8.78
N TRP A 236 22.40 1.32 -7.87
CA TRP A 236 22.78 1.49 -6.47
C TRP A 236 23.78 0.44 -5.99
N ASP A 237 24.97 0.90 -5.61
CA ASP A 237 26.04 0.08 -5.04
C ASP A 237 26.44 0.48 -3.61
N GLY A 238 25.74 1.46 -3.03
CA GLY A 238 25.94 1.99 -1.68
C GLY A 238 25.33 1.14 -0.56
N GLU A 239 25.07 1.77 0.59
CA GLU A 239 24.58 1.07 1.79
C GLU A 239 23.23 0.37 1.55
N PRO A 240 23.04 -0.86 2.07
CA PRO A 240 21.80 -1.59 1.87
C PRO A 240 20.61 -1.05 2.67
N GLY A 241 19.41 -1.42 2.23
CA GLY A 241 18.14 -1.03 2.85
C GLY A 241 17.78 0.44 2.71
N PHE A 242 17.02 0.96 3.69
CA PHE A 242 16.63 2.37 3.77
C PHE A 242 17.75 3.18 4.45
N SER A 243 18.62 3.78 3.65
CA SER A 243 19.69 4.66 4.12
C SER A 243 19.47 6.09 3.63
N THR A 244 19.97 7.08 4.38
CA THR A 244 19.88 8.50 4.00
C THR A 244 20.42 8.74 2.59
N ASP A 245 21.56 8.14 2.24
CA ASP A 245 22.16 8.29 0.91
C ASP A 245 21.26 7.70 -0.18
N ARG A 246 20.61 6.56 0.08
CA ARG A 246 19.70 5.93 -0.89
C ARG A 246 18.44 6.77 -1.11
N TRP A 247 17.92 7.38 -0.05
CA TRP A 247 16.81 8.33 -0.17
C TRP A 247 17.17 9.53 -1.03
N HIS A 248 18.34 10.13 -0.84
CA HIS A 248 18.83 11.21 -1.71
C HIS A 248 19.00 10.76 -3.16
N PHE A 249 19.55 9.57 -3.37
CA PHE A 249 19.67 8.98 -4.68
C PHE A 249 18.30 8.78 -5.35
N TRP A 250 17.29 8.27 -4.64
CA TRP A 250 15.93 8.16 -5.16
C TRP A 250 15.31 9.52 -5.53
N ALA A 251 15.54 10.56 -4.73
CA ALA A 251 15.11 11.91 -5.09
C ALA A 251 15.75 12.38 -6.41
N GLN A 252 17.06 12.18 -6.59
CA GLN A 252 17.74 12.52 -7.85
C GLN A 252 17.20 11.71 -9.04
N ARG A 253 16.95 10.41 -8.85
CA ARG A 253 16.38 9.54 -9.90
C ARG A 253 14.99 10.01 -10.32
N LEU A 254 14.15 10.36 -9.35
CA LEU A 254 12.82 10.93 -9.59
C LEU A 254 12.91 12.23 -10.40
N GLU A 255 13.83 13.15 -10.05
CA GLU A 255 14.03 14.38 -10.80
C GLU A 255 14.57 14.16 -12.22
N THR A 256 15.42 13.15 -12.43
CA THR A 256 15.89 12.75 -13.76
C THR A 256 14.73 12.22 -14.58
N LEU A 257 13.98 11.25 -14.05
CA LEU A 257 12.85 10.61 -14.74
C LEU A 257 11.73 11.59 -15.04
N ALA A 258 11.50 12.60 -14.19
CA ALA A 258 10.51 13.66 -14.42
C ALA A 258 10.78 14.51 -15.68
N LYS A 259 12.01 14.48 -16.21
CA LYS A 259 12.44 15.24 -17.39
C LYS A 259 12.45 14.41 -18.68
N GLU A 260 12.21 13.11 -18.57
CA GLU A 260 12.16 12.20 -19.73
C GLU A 260 10.92 12.49 -20.58
N GLU A 261 11.03 12.30 -21.90
CA GLU A 261 9.96 12.63 -22.86
C GLU A 261 8.71 11.77 -22.64
N PHE A 262 8.88 10.52 -22.21
CA PHE A 262 7.77 9.59 -21.97
C PHE A 262 6.98 9.91 -20.69
N MET A 263 7.48 10.79 -19.83
CA MET A 263 6.86 11.06 -18.53
C MET A 263 5.54 11.82 -18.71
N SER A 264 4.45 11.21 -18.23
CA SER A 264 3.13 11.85 -18.29
C SER A 264 3.05 13.11 -17.42
N GLU A 265 2.27 14.11 -17.86
CA GLU A 265 2.01 15.33 -17.07
C GLU A 265 1.38 15.01 -15.70
N ARG A 266 0.51 13.99 -15.67
CA ARG A 266 -0.14 13.51 -14.45
C ARG A 266 0.89 13.12 -13.38
N ALA A 267 1.94 12.40 -13.76
CA ALA A 267 2.89 11.86 -12.80
C ALA A 267 3.89 12.93 -12.29
N LYS A 268 4.03 14.09 -12.96
CA LYS A 268 4.99 15.14 -12.59
C LYS A 268 4.69 15.79 -11.23
N GLU A 269 3.43 16.02 -10.90
CA GLU A 269 3.04 16.63 -9.61
C GLU A 269 3.38 15.71 -8.42
N PRO A 270 2.93 14.43 -8.41
CA PRO A 270 3.33 13.47 -7.36
C PRO A 270 4.85 13.36 -7.22
N VAL A 271 5.59 13.28 -8.33
CA VAL A 271 7.06 13.19 -8.31
C VAL A 271 7.68 14.43 -7.65
N THR A 272 7.24 15.63 -8.04
CA THR A 272 7.74 16.89 -7.47
C THR A 272 7.49 16.93 -5.95
N LYS A 273 6.32 16.45 -5.51
CA LYS A 273 5.96 16.39 -4.09
C LYS A 273 6.83 15.37 -3.34
N ALA A 274 7.06 14.19 -3.91
CA ALA A 274 7.90 13.15 -3.33
C ALA A 274 9.35 13.63 -3.15
N VAL A 275 9.94 14.28 -4.15
CA VAL A 275 11.30 14.86 -4.08
C VAL A 275 11.39 15.86 -2.92
N LYS A 276 10.46 16.83 -2.84
CA LYS A 276 10.43 17.82 -1.75
C LYS A 276 10.37 17.17 -0.38
N LEU A 277 9.54 16.15 -0.21
CA LEU A 277 9.39 15.45 1.08
C LEU A 277 10.68 14.71 1.48
N ILE A 278 11.36 14.07 0.53
CA ILE A 278 12.66 13.44 0.81
C ILE A 278 13.67 14.48 1.31
N GLU A 279 13.76 15.62 0.63
CA GLU A 279 14.67 16.69 1.00
C GLU A 279 14.33 17.32 2.35
N GLU A 280 13.04 17.51 2.65
CA GLU A 280 12.56 18.07 3.91
C GLU A 280 12.92 17.17 5.09
N VAL A 281 12.70 15.85 4.96
CA VAL A 281 13.04 14.90 6.03
C VAL A 281 14.56 14.79 6.19
N ALA A 282 15.33 14.82 5.10
CA ALA A 282 16.79 14.83 5.15
C ALA A 282 17.38 16.06 5.86
N ARG A 283 16.71 17.23 5.76
CA ARG A 283 17.12 18.47 6.43
C ARG A 283 16.62 18.58 7.87
N ALA A 284 15.64 17.77 8.27
CA ALA A 284 15.12 17.81 9.62
C ALA A 284 16.24 17.43 10.61
N PRO A 285 16.56 18.28 11.60
CA PRO A 285 17.57 17.94 12.58
C PRO A 285 17.15 16.65 13.28
N ILE A 286 18.08 15.69 13.37
CA ILE A 286 17.94 14.47 14.15
C ILE A 286 17.85 14.89 15.62
N TRP A 287 16.69 15.36 16.06
CA TRP A 287 16.41 15.49 17.48
C TRP A 287 16.33 14.06 17.98
N SER A 288 17.43 13.65 18.61
CA SER A 288 17.57 12.47 19.44
C SER A 288 16.23 12.08 20.03
N ILE A 289 15.67 10.98 19.53
CA ILE A 289 14.73 10.17 20.31
C ILE A 289 15.56 9.72 21.51
N ALA A 290 15.55 10.54 22.56
CA ALA A 290 16.11 10.19 23.84
C ALA A 290 15.35 8.94 24.25
N LYS A 291 16.02 7.79 24.22
CA LYS A 291 15.59 6.62 24.97
C LYS A 291 15.39 7.11 26.39
N GLU A 292 14.14 7.24 26.83
CA GLU A 292 13.85 7.39 28.24
C GLU A 292 14.54 6.23 28.96
N PRO A 293 15.49 6.48 29.88
CA PRO A 293 16.11 5.40 30.61
C PRO A 293 15.03 4.71 31.42
N CYS A 294 14.84 3.43 31.14
CA CYS A 294 14.02 2.50 31.90
C CYS A 294 14.51 2.55 33.36
N ALA A 295 13.79 3.29 34.21
CA ALA A 295 14.05 3.34 35.63
C ALA A 295 13.51 2.05 36.25
N ILE A 296 14.30 0.98 36.18
CA ILE A 296 14.20 -0.12 37.13
C ILE A 296 14.86 0.39 38.40
N SER A 297 14.08 0.99 39.29
CA SER A 297 14.48 1.14 40.69
C SER A 297 14.03 -0.09 41.44
N ASP A 298 15.01 -0.88 41.85
CA ASP A 298 14.91 -1.95 42.83
C ASP A 298 14.05 -1.54 44.05
N CYS A 299 12.97 -2.28 44.31
CA CYS A 299 12.40 -2.37 45.64
C CYS A 299 12.83 -3.69 46.27
N LYS A 300 13.61 -3.55 47.34
CA LYS A 300 13.95 -4.60 48.32
C LYS A 300 12.71 -5.22 48.94
#